data_AF-A0AAV5D6Q9-F1
#
_entry.id   AF-A0AAV5D6Q9-F1
#
_cell.length_a   1.000
_cell.length_b   1.000
_cell.length_c   1.000
_cell.angle_alpha   90.00
_cell.angle_beta   90.00
_cell.angle_gamma   90.00
#
_symmetry.space_group_name_H-M   'P 1'
#
loop_
_entity.id
_entity.type
_entity.pdbx_description
1 polymer ?
#
loop_
_entity_poly.entity_id
_entity_poly.type
_entity_poly.pdbx_seq_one_letter_code
_entity_poly.pdbx_strand_id
1 'polypeptide(L)'
;MEGRRNGSFETKHFDCRICSKPLRPPIFECNAGHFFCLTCRNKIPYTRKLPVCCKGASARSHGMESVVVSIRIDCANAEHG
;
A
#
# COMPACT_ATOMS: atom_id res chain seq x y z
N MET A 1 3.51 28.84 4.46
CA MET A 1 2.59 28.39 5.53
C MET A 1 1.89 27.12 5.04
N GLU A 2 2.45 25.94 5.31
CA GLU A 2 1.73 24.69 5.04
C GLU A 2 0.75 24.41 6.17
N GLY A 3 -0.54 24.59 5.89
CA GLY A 3 -1.62 24.23 6.80
C GLY A 3 -1.64 22.72 6.99
N ARG A 4 -1.16 22.25 8.15
CA ARG A 4 -1.14 20.83 8.50
C ARG A 4 -2.54 20.44 8.98
N ARG A 5 -3.28 19.72 8.12
CA ARG A 5 -4.55 19.10 8.53
C ARG A 5 -4.23 17.77 9.22
N ASN A 6 -4.46 17.70 10.53
CA ASN A 6 -4.41 16.44 11.26
C ASN A 6 -5.66 15.62 10.90
N GLY A 7 -5.47 14.57 10.12
CA GLY A 7 -6.47 13.53 9.89
C GLY A 7 -5.92 12.20 10.39
N SER A 8 -6.72 11.47 11.17
CA SER A 8 -6.43 10.08 11.50
C SER A 8 -6.91 9.20 10.35
N PHE A 9 -5.99 8.43 9.76
CA PHE A 9 -6.33 7.40 8.77
C PHE A 9 -6.04 6.04 9.37
N GLU A 10 -6.94 5.09 9.18
CA GLU A 10 -6.69 3.72 9.59
C GLU A 10 -5.57 3.13 8.73
N THR A 11 -4.49 2.70 9.37
CA THR A 11 -3.24 2.29 8.70
C THR A 11 -3.42 1.15 7.70
N LYS A 12 -4.47 0.34 7.87
CA LYS A 12 -4.83 -0.76 6.95
C LYS A 12 -5.06 -0.34 5.50
N HIS A 13 -5.37 0.93 5.24
CA HIS A 13 -5.55 1.45 3.88
C HIS A 13 -4.22 1.51 3.12
N PHE A 14 -3.10 1.51 3.83
CA PHE A 14 -1.76 1.54 3.28
C PHE A 14 -1.09 0.17 3.30
N ASP A 15 -1.86 -0.91 3.51
CA ASP A 15 -1.34 -2.27 3.47
C ASP A 15 -1.57 -2.92 2.11
N CYS A 16 -0.61 -3.75 1.70
CA CYS A 16 -0.72 -4.56 0.50
C CYS A 16 -1.91 -5.52 0.62
N ARG A 17 -2.83 -5.49 -0.34
CA ARG A 17 -4.04 -6.33 -0.34
C ARG A 17 -3.76 -7.84 -0.28
N ILE A 18 -2.54 -8.25 -0.65
CA ILE A 18 -2.11 -9.66 -0.76
C ILE A 18 -1.40 -10.15 0.50
N CYS A 19 -0.45 -9.39 1.04
CA CYS A 19 0.37 -9.84 2.18
C CYS A 19 0.07 -9.13 3.49
N SER A 20 -0.84 -8.16 3.49
CA SER A 20 -1.23 -7.36 4.65
C SER A 20 -0.05 -6.69 5.36
N LYS A 21 1.03 -6.41 4.62
CA LYS A 21 2.17 -5.63 5.09
C LYS A 21 2.07 -4.20 4.57
N PRO A 22 2.62 -3.21 5.28
CA PRO A 22 2.67 -1.83 4.82
C PRO A 22 3.26 -1.74 3.42
N LEU A 23 2.60 -0.99 2.56
CA LEU A 23 3.06 -0.68 1.21
C LEU A 23 4.39 0.07 1.28
N ARG A 24 5.24 -0.21 0.30
CA ARG A 24 6.48 0.51 0.07
C ARG A 24 6.66 0.65 -1.44
N PRO A 25 7.20 1.77 -1.94
CA PRO A 25 7.56 1.89 -3.35
C PRO A 25 8.45 0.71 -3.80
N PRO A 26 8.22 0.14 -4.99
CA PRO A 26 7.18 0.52 -5.94
C PRO A 26 5.80 -0.06 -5.61
N ILE A 27 4.76 0.77 -5.75
CA ILE A 27 3.35 0.44 -5.45
C ILE A 27 2.58 0.30 -6.77
N PHE A 28 1.74 -0.73 -6.85
CA PHE A 28 0.93 -1.01 -8.03
C PHE A 28 -0.55 -0.99 -7.71
N GLU A 29 -1.34 -0.53 -8.66
CA GLU A 29 -2.78 -0.39 -8.59
C GLU A 29 -3.44 -1.19 -9.71
N CYS A 30 -4.49 -1.94 -9.40
CA CYS A 30 -5.34 -2.56 -10.42
C CYS A 30 -6.53 -1.67 -10.76
N ASN A 31 -7.26 -2.00 -11.84
CA ASN A 31 -8.42 -1.22 -12.30
C ASN A 31 -9.56 -1.11 -11.27
N ALA A 32 -9.56 -1.93 -10.21
CA ALA A 32 -10.53 -1.84 -9.11
C ALA A 32 -10.04 -0.95 -7.93
N GLY A 33 -8.90 -0.26 -8.07
CA GLY A 33 -8.35 0.63 -7.04
C GLY A 33 -7.63 -0.08 -5.88
N HIS A 34 -7.29 -1.37 -6.02
CA HIS A 34 -6.53 -2.07 -4.98
C HIS A 34 -5.03 -1.87 -5.15
N PHE A 35 -4.33 -1.65 -4.04
CA PHE A 35 -2.87 -1.50 -4.01
C PHE A 35 -2.12 -2.76 -3.56
N PHE A 36 -0.98 -3.02 -4.18
CA PHE A 36 -0.08 -4.13 -3.82
C PHE A 36 1.39 -3.79 -4.08
N CYS A 37 2.26 -4.43 -3.31
CA CYS A 37 3.71 -4.25 -3.43
C CYS A 37 4.30 -5.04 -4.61
N LEU A 38 5.49 -4.64 -5.06
CA LEU A 38 6.24 -5.31 -6.15
C LEU A 38 6.35 -6.83 -5.97
N THR A 39 6.74 -7.27 -4.77
CA THR A 39 6.93 -8.71 -4.49
C THR A 39 5.65 -9.49 -4.67
N CYS A 40 4.52 -8.92 -4.25
CA CYS A 40 3.22 -9.55 -4.43
C CYS A 40 2.79 -9.52 -5.90
N ARG A 41 3.01 -8.40 -6.61
CA ARG A 41 2.76 -8.29 -8.06
C ARG A 41 3.42 -9.42 -8.86
N ASN A 42 4.70 -9.66 -8.60
CA ASN A 42 5.46 -10.70 -9.30
C ASN A 42 4.98 -12.13 -8.97
N LYS A 43 4.30 -12.31 -7.83
CA LYS A 43 3.74 -13.61 -7.41
C LYS A 43 2.32 -13.86 -7.94
N ILE A 44 1.64 -12.85 -8.48
CA ILE A 44 0.26 -12.96 -8.97
C ILE A 44 0.09 -14.11 -9.99
N PRO A 45 0.95 -14.27 -11.02
CA PRO A 45 0.79 -15.34 -12.00
C PRO A 45 0.83 -16.75 -11.40
N TYR A 46 1.50 -16.91 -10.26
CA TYR A 46 1.72 -18.20 -9.60
C TYR A 46 0.69 -18.49 -8.51
N THR A 47 -0.20 -17.54 -8.19
CA THR A 47 -1.09 -17.64 -7.03
C THR A 47 -2.56 -17.85 -7.46
N ARG A 48 -3.09 -19.07 -7.26
CA ARG A 48 -4.46 -19.42 -7.66
C ARG A 48 -5.54 -18.72 -6.81
N LYS A 49 -5.28 -18.51 -5.52
CA LYS A 49 -6.26 -18.00 -4.53
C LYS A 49 -6.42 -16.47 -4.48
N LEU A 50 -5.85 -15.72 -5.43
CA LEU A 50 -5.98 -14.26 -5.44
C LEU A 50 -7.32 -13.78 -6.02
N PRO A 51 -7.85 -12.64 -5.53
CA PRO A 51 -8.97 -11.96 -6.17
C PRO A 51 -8.74 -11.74 -7.66
N VAL A 52 -9.80 -11.81 -8.46
CA VAL A 52 -9.74 -11.65 -9.92
C VAL A 52 -9.12 -10.31 -10.32
N CYS A 53 -9.44 -9.23 -9.59
CA CYS A 53 -8.91 -7.90 -9.85
C CYS A 53 -7.38 -7.80 -9.73
N CYS A 54 -6.74 -8.67 -8.93
CA CYS A 54 -5.28 -8.72 -8.84
C CYS A 54 -4.66 -9.39 -10.08
N LYS A 55 -5.38 -10.30 -10.74
CA LYS A 55 -4.87 -11.04 -11.91
C LYS A 55 -4.93 -10.25 -13.21
N GLY A 56 -5.61 -9.10 -13.21
CA GLY A 56 -5.73 -8.21 -14.37
C GLY A 56 -4.52 -7.28 -14.55
N ALA A 57 -4.68 -6.33 -15.48
CA ALA A 57 -3.69 -5.27 -15.68
C ALA A 57 -3.47 -4.46 -14.40
N SER A 58 -2.22 -4.10 -14.15
CA SER A 58 -1.83 -3.23 -13.04
C SER A 58 -0.76 -2.25 -13.47
N ALA A 59 -0.90 -1.00 -13.03
CA ALA A 59 0.04 0.08 -13.30
C ALA A 59 0.74 0.50 -12.01
N ARG A 60 1.94 1.07 -12.15
CA ARG A 60 2.66 1.65 -11.01
C ARG A 60 1.99 2.97 -10.61
N SER A 61 1.67 3.13 -9.33
CA SER A 61 0.97 4.32 -8.81
C SER A 61 1.95 5.23 -8.07
N HIS A 62 2.51 6.21 -8.79
CA HIS A 62 3.41 7.22 -8.21
C HIS A 62 2.72 8.11 -7.17
N GLY A 63 1.43 8.40 -7.36
CA GLY A 63 0.66 9.15 -6.37
C GLY A 63 0.59 8.43 -5.02
N MET A 64 0.31 7.12 -5.05
CA MET A 64 0.30 6.31 -3.83
C MET A 64 1.70 6.20 -3.20
N GLU A 65 2.75 6.12 -4.02
CA GLU A 65 4.14 6.17 -3.52
C GLU A 65 4.43 7.45 -2.75
N SER A 66 4.04 8.62 -3.29
CA SER A 66 4.20 9.92 -2.62
C SER A 66 3.41 10.00 -1.30
N VAL A 67 2.19 9.44 -1.28
CA VAL A 67 1.36 9.40 -0.07
C VAL A 67 2.03 8.57 1.02
N VAL A 68 2.44 7.33 0.72
CA VAL A 68 3.07 6.44 1.72
C VAL A 68 4.35 7.05 2.31
N VAL A 69 5.16 7.73 1.49
CA VAL A 69 6.38 8.40 1.97
C VAL A 69 6.09 9.63 2.84
N SER A 70 4.93 10.27 2.67
CA SER A 70 4.55 11.49 3.39
C SER A 70 3.81 11.23 4.69
N ILE A 71 3.31 10.01 4.91
CA ILE A 71 2.58 9.64 6.12
C ILE A 71 3.55 9.46 7.28
N ARG A 72 3.22 10.08 8.41
CA ARG A 72 3.86 9.79 9.70
C ARG A 72 3.00 8.79 10.44
N ILE A 73 3.61 7.68 10.83
CA ILE A 73 3.02 6.70 11.74
C ILE A 73 3.71 6.78 13.08
N ASP A 74 2.96 6.58 14.16
CA ASP A 74 3.56 6.46 15.47
C ASP A 74 4.42 5.21 15.54
N CYS A 75 5.56 5.31 16.22
CA CYS A 75 6.42 4.15 16.42
C CYS A 75 5.69 3.17 17.33
N ALA A 76 5.43 1.95 16.83
CA ALA A 76 4.83 0.89 17.63
C ALA A 76 5.66 0.53 18.88
N ASN A 77 6.94 0.89 18.90
CA ASN A 77 7.85 0.65 20.02
C ASN A 77 8.16 1.91 20.84
N ALA A 78 7.35 2.97 20.72
CA ALA A 78 7.60 4.24 21.41
C ALA A 78 7.66 4.10 22.94
N GLU A 79 6.97 3.10 23.51
CA GLU A 79 6.92 2.85 24.96
C GLU A 79 8.15 2.11 25.53
N HIS A 80 9.00 1.54 24.67
CA HIS A 80 10.16 0.73 25.09
C HIS A 80 11.52 1.44 24.88
N GLY A 81 11.52 2.76 24.65
CA GLY A 81 12.69 3.57 24.30
C GLY A 81 13.14 4.52 25.40
#